data_AF-A0A522PVU9-F1
#
_entry.id   AF-A0A522PVU9-F1
#
_cell.length_a   1.000
_cell.length_b   1.000
_cell.length_c   1.000
_cell.angle_alpha   90.00
_cell.angle_beta   90.00
_cell.angle_gamma   90.00
#
_symmetry.space_group_name_H-M   'P 1'
#
loop_
_entity.id
_entity.type
_entity.pdbx_description
1 polymer ?
#
loop_
_entity_poly.entity_id
_entity_poly.type
_entity_poly.pdbx_seq_one_letter_code
_entity_poly.pdbx_strand_id
1 'polypeptide(L)' 'MSGTIRARVKGGVLEPLEKLDLPEGEEVLVTVVAAPPRRTGEGLRRSFGSWKGTIDADKLIRDIYADRLISTRPEPKL' A
#
# COMPACT_ATOMS: atom_id res chain seq x y z
N MET A 1 19.18 10.98 29.28
CA MET A 1 17.76 11.36 29.13
C MET A 1 17.05 10.11 28.58
N SER A 2 16.07 9.53 29.28
CA SER A 2 15.41 8.29 28.84
C SER A 2 14.13 8.61 28.08
N GLY A 3 14.01 8.13 26.85
CA GLY A 3 12.84 8.31 25.99
C GLY A 3 12.58 7.08 25.14
N THR A 4 11.32 6.84 24.78
CA THR A 4 10.95 5.80 23.82
C THR A 4 10.72 6.47 22.48
N ILE A 5 11.47 6.06 21.47
CA ILE A 5 11.32 6.57 20.10
C ILE A 5 10.61 5.54 19.24
N ARG A 6 9.90 6.03 18.22
CA ARG A 6 9.34 5.13 17.21
C ARG A 6 10.32 4.96 16.06
N ALA A 7 10.54 3.72 15.66
CA ALA A 7 11.37 3.38 14.50
C ALA A 7 10.63 2.43 13.55
N ARG A 8 11.04 2.42 12.28
CA ARG A 8 10.61 1.44 11.27
C ARG A 8 11.80 0.57 10.89
N VAL A 9 11.55 -0.73 10.76
CA VAL A 9 12.53 -1.66 10.17
C VAL A 9 12.47 -1.54 8.65
N LYS A 10 13.60 -1.23 8.01
CA LYS A 10 13.76 -1.24 6.55
C LYS A 10 15.13 -1.80 6.19
N GLY A 11 15.15 -2.90 5.42
CA GLY A 11 16.42 -3.55 5.02
C GLY A 11 17.27 -4.04 6.19
N GLY A 12 16.66 -4.37 7.33
CA GLY A 12 17.38 -4.78 8.56
C GLY A 12 17.88 -3.62 9.43
N VAL A 13 17.66 -2.37 9.02
CA VAL A 13 18.04 -1.16 9.78
C VAL A 13 16.82 -0.58 10.49
N LEU A 14 17.01 -0.09 11.72
CA LEU A 14 16.01 0.70 12.45
C LEU A 14 16.11 2.16 12.03
N GLU A 15 15.14 2.65 11.26
CA GLU A 15 15.02 4.05 10.86
C GLU A 15 14.10 4.80 11.86
N PRO A 16 14.62 5.76 12.65
CA PRO A 16 13.80 6.59 13.52
C PRO A 16 12.74 7.38 12.73
N LEU A 17 11.53 7.51 13.28
CA LEU A 17 10.46 8.33 12.69
C LEU A 17 10.53 9.80 13.13
N GLU A 18 11.27 10.07 14.20
CA GLU A 18 11.49 11.39 14.79
C GLU A 18 12.98 11.75 14.67
N LYS A 19 13.30 13.05 14.60
CA LYS A 19 14.72 13.48 14.58
C LYS A 19 15.36 13.13 15.92
N LEU A 20 16.53 12.50 15.86
CA LEU A 20 17.35 12.17 17.01
C LEU A 20 18.66 12.95 16.92
N ASP A 21 18.90 13.89 17.82
CA ASP A 21 20.22 14.52 17.99
C ASP A 21 21.02 13.70 19.00
N LEU A 22 21.57 12.58 18.52
CA LEU A 22 22.60 11.84 19.23
C LEU A 22 23.95 12.07 18.53
N PRO A 23 25.03 12.35 19.27
CA PRO A 23 26.36 12.41 18.70
C PRO A 23 26.79 11.05 18.15
N GLU A 24 27.58 11.10 17.08
CA GLU A 24 28.10 9.90 16.44
C GLU A 24 29.04 9.15 17.38
N GLY A 25 28.89 7.81 17.44
CA GLY A 25 29.67 6.94 18.31
C GLY A 25 29.10 6.75 19.72
N GLU A 26 27.98 7.37 20.07
CA GLU A 26 27.32 7.13 21.37
C GLU A 26 26.60 5.78 21.40
N GLU A 27 26.86 4.98 22.44
CA GLU A 27 26.17 3.71 22.67
C GLU A 27 24.80 3.96 23.31
N VAL A 28 23.76 3.31 22.78
CA VAL A 28 22.39 3.42 23.29
C VAL A 28 21.76 2.06 23.55
N LEU A 29 20.89 2.00 24.57
CA LEU A 29 20.07 0.84 24.85
C LEU A 29 18.83 0.82 23.95
N VAL A 30 18.62 -0.25 23.20
CA VAL A 30 17.45 -0.42 22.31
C VAL A 30 16.53 -1.51 22.86
N THR A 31 15.28 -1.14 23.17
CA THR A 31 14.23 -2.10 23.52
C THR A 31 13.31 -2.32 22.33
N VAL A 32 13.33 -3.53 21.76
CA VAL A 32 12.48 -3.88 20.61
C VAL A 32 11.18 -4.50 21.10
N VAL A 33 10.07 -3.78 20.92
CA VAL A 33 8.71 -4.29 21.18
C VAL A 33 8.03 -4.55 19.83
N ALA A 34 7.59 -5.79 19.61
CA ALA A 34 6.91 -6.15 18.38
C ALA A 34 5.57 -5.39 18.26
N ALA A 35 5.46 -4.54 17.23
CA ALA A 35 4.18 -3.93 16.88
C ALA A 35 3.26 -4.98 16.23
N PRO A 36 1.92 -4.87 16.38
CA PRO A 36 1.00 -5.72 15.64
C PRO A 36 1.30 -5.65 14.15
N PRO A 37 1.32 -6.79 13.43
CA PRO A 37 1.56 -6.78 12.00
C PRO A 37 0.52 -5.88 11.34
N ARG A 38 0.99 -4.86 10.61
CA ARG A 38 0.10 -4.14 9.69
C ARG A 38 -0.43 -5.17 8.72
N ARG A 39 -1.75 -5.35 8.70
CA ARG A 39 -2.44 -6.27 7.79
C ARG A 39 -2.44 -5.69 6.36
N THR A 40 -1.26 -5.44 5.82
CA THR A 40 -1.08 -4.96 4.46
C THR A 40 -1.56 -6.06 3.50
N GLY A 41 -2.45 -5.71 2.58
CA GLY A 41 -3.00 -6.65 1.60
C GLY A 41 -4.15 -7.54 2.10
N GLU A 42 -4.67 -7.35 3.32
CA GLU A 42 -5.81 -8.13 3.80
C GLU A 42 -7.08 -7.86 2.98
N GLY A 43 -7.29 -6.61 2.54
CA GLY A 43 -8.37 -6.27 1.62
C GLY A 43 -8.30 -7.07 0.30
N LEU A 44 -7.11 -7.14 -0.30
CA LEU A 44 -6.87 -7.90 -1.53
C LEU A 44 -7.06 -9.41 -1.32
N ARG A 45 -6.64 -9.95 -0.18
CA ARG A 45 -6.88 -11.36 0.18
C ARG A 45 -8.36 -11.64 0.34
N ARG A 46 -9.11 -10.75 0.99
CA ARG A 46 -10.56 -10.89 1.20
C ARG A 46 -11.35 -10.79 -0.11
N SER A 47 -10.92 -9.93 -1.03
CA SER A 47 -11.59 -9.74 -2.32
C SER A 47 -11.16 -10.74 -3.41
N PHE A 48 -10.20 -11.62 -3.12
CA PHE A 48 -9.70 -12.56 -4.11
C PHE A 48 -10.80 -13.53 -4.56
N GLY A 49 -11.11 -13.51 -5.85
CA GLY A 49 -12.11 -14.41 -6.43
C GLY A 49 -13.57 -14.05 -6.12
N SER A 50 -13.85 -12.90 -5.50
CA SER A 50 -15.23 -12.49 -5.15
C SER A 50 -16.17 -12.31 -6.36
N TRP A 51 -15.61 -12.24 -7.57
CA TRP A 51 -16.38 -12.13 -8.82
C TRP A 51 -16.60 -13.47 -9.52
N LYS A 52 -16.05 -14.57 -8.99
CA LYS A 52 -16.19 -15.88 -9.61
C LYS A 52 -17.65 -16.33 -9.56
N GLY A 53 -18.24 -16.53 -10.74
CA GLY A 53 -19.63 -16.95 -10.88
C GLY A 53 -20.68 -15.86 -10.65
N THR A 54 -20.27 -14.62 -10.38
CA THR A 54 -21.20 -13.48 -10.27
C THR A 54 -21.29 -12.68 -11.57
N ILE A 55 -20.23 -12.71 -12.39
CA ILE A 55 -20.18 -12.06 -13.70
C ILE A 55 -19.66 -13.03 -14.76
N ASP A 56 -20.10 -12.82 -16.00
CA ASP A 56 -19.42 -13.33 -17.18
C ASP A 56 -18.28 -12.36 -17.53
N ALA A 57 -17.06 -12.72 -17.10
CA ALA A 57 -15.89 -11.87 -17.29
C ALA A 57 -15.55 -11.67 -18.76
N ASP A 58 -15.73 -12.71 -19.59
CA ASP A 58 -15.40 -12.65 -21.02
C ASP A 58 -16.39 -11.74 -21.75
N LYS A 59 -17.68 -11.80 -21.41
CA LYS A 59 -18.68 -10.88 -21.93
C LYS A 59 -18.39 -9.45 -21.48
N LEU A 60 -18.12 -9.23 -20.19
CA LEU A 60 -17.85 -7.89 -19.65
C LEU A 60 -16.66 -7.23 -20.37
N ILE A 61 -15.59 -7.98 -20.63
CA ILE A 61 -14.44 -7.49 -21.37
C ILE A 61 -14.84 -7.08 -22.80
N ARG A 62 -15.57 -7.94 -23.52
CA ARG A 62 -16.05 -7.63 -24.88
C ARG A 62 -16.92 -6.37 -24.91
N ASP A 63 -17.85 -6.24 -23.97
CA ASP A 63 -18.74 -5.08 -23.86
C ASP A 63 -17.94 -3.79 -23.62
N ILE A 64 -16.96 -3.81 -22.69
CA ILE A 64 -16.10 -2.64 -22.41
C ILE A 64 -15.35 -2.18 -23.67
N TYR A 65 -14.82 -3.12 -24.45
CA TYR A 65 -14.12 -2.77 -25.69
C TYR A 65 -15.08 -2.24 -26.76
N ALA A 66 -16.28 -2.80 -26.88
CA ALA A 66 -17.30 -2.30 -27.79
C ALA A 66 -17.72 -0.86 -27.44
N ASP A 67 -17.96 -0.58 -26.15
CA ASP A 67 -18.34 0.74 -25.66
C ASP A 67 -17.26 1.80 -25.89
N ARG A 68 -15.98 1.43 -25.78
CA ARG A 68 -14.84 2.34 -26.06
C ARG A 68 -14.75 2.77 -27.51
N LEU A 69 -15.30 1.98 -28.44
CA LEU A 69 -15.34 2.31 -29.86
C LEU A 69 -16.50 3.25 -30.21
N ILE A 70 -17.42 3.50 -29.27
CA ILE A 70 -18.53 4.42 -29.47
C ILE A 70 -18.03 5.85 -29.23
N SER A 71 -17.83 6.61 -30.31
CA SER A 71 -17.55 8.04 -30.23
C SER A 71 -18.82 8.81 -29.88
N THR A 72 -19.14 8.88 -28.59
CA THR A 72 -20.30 9.64 -28.07
C THR A 72 -20.00 11.12 -27.85
N ARG A 73 -18.74 11.53 -27.92
CA ARG A 73 -18.32 12.91 -27.64
C ARG A 73 -18.27 13.73 -28.94
N PRO A 74 -18.85 14.95 -28.97
CA PRO A 74 -18.73 15.81 -30.14
C PRO A 74 -17.26 16.15 -30.40
N GLU A 75 -16.90 16.29 -31.68
CA GLU A 75 -15.55 16.68 -32.08
C GLU A 75 -15.15 18.01 -31.40
N PRO A 76 -13.93 18.10 -30.84
CA PRO A 76 -13.45 19.34 -30.27
C PRO A 76 -13.38 20.42 -31.37
N LYS A 77 -13.89 21.62 -31.09
CA LYS A 77 -13.69 22.76 -31.98
C LYS A 77 -12.24 23.21 -31.89
N LEU A 78 -11.55 23.19 -33.02
CA LEU A 78 -10.22 23.79 -33.20
C LEU A 78 -10.33 25.31 -33.26
#